data_AF-A0A5P0Z0L2-F1
#
_entry.id   AF-A0A5P0Z0L2-F1
#
_cell.length_a   1.000
_cell.length_b   1.000
_cell.length_c   1.000
_cell.angle_alpha   90.00
_cell.angle_beta   90.00
_cell.angle_gamma   90.00
#
_symmetry.space_group_name_H-M   'P 1'
#
loop_
_entity.id
_entity.type
_entity.pdbx_description
1 polymer ?
#
loop_
_entity_poly.entity_id
_entity_poly.type
_entity_poly.pdbx_seq_one_letter_code
_entity_poly.pdbx_strand_id
1 'polypeptide(L)'
;MLRSIRSLIAHLRDNAPSGRRAGTFIFPHSHDYDTDCPGNLLPYARTGSSVDPAVDWNGSLRIDPNVLAAQQWVNRTYEGVAGYTRCEENGRTGWDTVLALTQGLQHELGISPTVRNFGPGTFAAVRERHTTPANERNGNIVRLYNWALWCKGYWASTEESAHIWLPRSQSSLEQLQRDMGLGESTVSAYIWAHMTKALFQMQQFKTVPGGDLSIRAIQQRLNSRYLRRIPAMEMVPCDGIYSRGVQKGLMMSVQFELDLAPASITGYFGPSTQAGLRGKGSGKLLGDFRYLFRAACYLNSPTYNGDSAVRYNVSDLHTDAETTSHTGWLRAFQRFSQIPQTGTNDYTTWAQLLVSSGDTSRPATACDCITEITAARGRALKDAGYEIVGRYLDEHLPPESPYYLDKALKPGELQNIFAAGLRMYPIFQYNGTQLANFDYGRGFDQGGIAHDKSVEFGLPAGTCIYFAVDYDAQDWEIDSNILPYFNGVRQALSQKGGRYTFGVYGSRNVCTRVSAEAQARWSFVSGMSWGFSGNLGFPLPKNWSFNQIREYTFQPGWGLDHNIWREDSDPGVSRVVS
;
A
#
# COMPACT_ATOMS: atom_id res chain seq x y z
N MET A 1 21.27 13.97 -10.94
CA MET A 1 21.36 13.93 -12.41
C MET A 1 21.02 15.27 -13.06
N LEU A 2 19.81 15.82 -12.92
CA LEU A 2 19.42 17.10 -13.59
C LEU A 2 20.24 18.32 -13.15
N ARG A 3 20.53 18.45 -11.86
CA ARG A 3 21.45 19.48 -11.31
C ARG A 3 22.86 19.36 -11.90
N SER A 4 23.33 18.13 -12.09
CA SER A 4 24.63 17.85 -12.71
C SER A 4 24.63 18.23 -14.20
N ILE A 5 23.53 17.99 -14.92
CA ILE A 5 23.35 18.41 -16.32
C ILE A 5 23.32 19.94 -16.43
N ARG A 6 22.57 20.64 -15.56
CA ARG A 6 22.56 22.12 -15.50
C ARG A 6 23.94 22.69 -15.20
N SER A 7 24.67 22.06 -14.27
CA SER A 7 26.04 22.48 -13.92
C SER A 7 27.01 22.29 -15.09
N LEU A 8 26.88 21.18 -15.83
CA LEU A 8 27.63 20.95 -17.06
C LEU A 8 27.29 21.98 -18.14
N ILE A 9 26.00 22.30 -18.31
CA ILE A 9 25.52 23.29 -19.28
C ILE A 9 26.05 24.69 -18.97
N ALA A 10 25.98 25.12 -17.71
CA ALA A 10 26.55 26.39 -17.25
C ALA A 10 28.08 26.43 -17.46
N HIS A 11 28.76 25.32 -17.16
CA HIS A 11 30.19 25.24 -17.39
C HIS A 11 30.56 25.41 -18.86
N LEU A 12 29.84 24.74 -19.77
CA LEU A 12 30.12 24.77 -21.20
C LEU A 12 29.77 26.10 -21.87
N ARG A 13 28.80 26.86 -21.37
CA ARG A 13 28.43 28.19 -21.92
C ARG A 13 29.30 29.32 -21.39
N ASP A 14 29.55 29.31 -20.08
CA ASP A 14 30.04 30.52 -19.41
C ASP A 14 31.49 30.37 -18.90
N ASN A 15 31.85 29.16 -18.45
CA ASN A 15 33.11 28.92 -17.76
C ASN A 15 34.20 28.28 -18.62
N ALA A 16 33.85 27.68 -19.76
CA ALA A 16 34.83 27.15 -20.72
C ALA A 16 35.63 28.29 -21.40
N PRO A 17 36.89 28.06 -21.81
CA PRO A 17 37.67 29.01 -22.61
C PRO A 17 36.92 29.41 -23.87
N SER A 18 37.04 30.66 -24.33
CA SER A 18 36.23 31.22 -25.42
C SER A 18 36.20 30.39 -26.70
N GLY A 19 37.32 29.77 -27.09
CA GLY A 19 37.42 28.87 -28.24
C GLY A 19 36.83 27.46 -28.04
N ARG A 20 36.28 27.17 -26.85
CA ARG A 20 35.67 25.88 -26.46
C ARG A 20 34.29 26.04 -25.82
N ARG A 21 33.73 27.26 -25.80
CA ARG A 21 32.37 27.49 -25.32
C ARG A 21 31.37 26.89 -26.30
N ALA A 22 30.36 26.22 -25.77
CA ALA A 22 29.18 25.85 -26.55
C ALA A 22 28.31 27.09 -26.76
N GLY A 23 27.66 27.21 -27.92
CA GLY A 23 26.65 28.24 -28.17
C GLY A 23 25.41 28.08 -27.28
N THR A 24 24.35 28.83 -27.57
CA THR A 24 23.05 28.70 -26.87
C THR A 24 22.42 27.32 -27.03
N PHE A 25 22.90 26.50 -27.96
CA PHE A 25 22.54 25.10 -28.16
C PHE A 25 23.72 24.21 -27.75
N ILE A 26 23.53 23.33 -26.77
CA ILE A 26 24.61 22.46 -26.26
C ILE A 26 24.53 21.08 -26.90
N PHE A 27 25.64 20.62 -27.47
CA PHE A 27 25.91 19.19 -27.63
C PHE A 27 27.39 18.83 -27.41
N PRO A 28 27.66 17.61 -26.92
CA PRO A 28 28.96 16.95 -27.04
C PRO A 28 29.02 16.12 -28.34
N HIS A 29 29.97 16.40 -29.23
CA HIS A 29 30.54 15.42 -30.17
C HIS A 29 31.89 15.87 -30.72
N SER A 30 32.78 14.89 -30.92
CA SER A 30 33.84 14.91 -31.92
C SER A 30 33.22 14.72 -33.30
N HIS A 31 33.64 15.53 -34.28
CA HIS A 31 33.30 15.55 -35.71
C HIS A 31 32.35 16.67 -36.14
N ASP A 32 32.95 17.59 -36.91
CA ASP A 32 32.49 18.64 -37.82
C ASP A 32 31.21 19.44 -37.52
N TYR A 33 31.33 20.76 -37.74
CA TYR A 33 30.28 21.77 -37.59
C TYR A 33 29.26 21.67 -38.73
N ASP A 34 28.20 20.87 -38.53
CA ASP A 34 26.87 20.86 -39.18
C ASP A 34 26.34 19.43 -39.35
N THR A 35 26.16 18.69 -38.25
CA THR A 35 25.46 17.39 -38.27
C THR A 35 24.24 17.36 -37.36
N ASP A 36 23.17 16.73 -37.86
CA ASP A 36 21.90 16.57 -37.18
C ASP A 36 22.00 15.53 -36.05
N CYS A 37 21.38 15.80 -34.90
CA CYS A 37 21.58 15.02 -33.68
C CYS A 37 20.75 13.72 -33.66
N PRO A 38 21.35 12.53 -33.48
CA PRO A 38 20.61 11.27 -33.37
C PRO A 38 19.81 11.11 -32.06
N GLY A 39 19.94 12.04 -31.10
CA GLY A 39 19.41 11.91 -29.73
C GLY A 39 18.08 12.60 -29.43
N ASN A 40 17.46 13.35 -30.35
CA ASN A 40 16.17 14.03 -30.12
C ASN A 40 16.12 14.95 -28.85
N LEU A 41 17.27 15.47 -28.38
CA LEU A 41 17.37 16.31 -27.18
C LEU A 41 17.04 17.80 -27.42
N LEU A 42 16.73 18.19 -28.66
CA LEU A 42 16.38 19.55 -29.08
C LEU A 42 15.31 20.25 -28.21
N PRO A 43 14.27 19.59 -27.68
CA PRO A 43 13.29 20.25 -26.80
C PRO A 43 13.86 20.63 -25.43
N TYR A 44 14.89 19.93 -24.97
CA TYR A 44 15.39 20.05 -23.59
C TYR A 44 16.57 21.01 -23.47
N ALA A 45 17.38 21.27 -24.50
CA ALA A 45 18.57 22.13 -24.39
C ALA A 45 18.40 23.58 -24.90
N ARG A 46 17.17 24.06 -25.06
CA ARG A 46 16.88 25.45 -25.48
C ARG A 46 16.98 26.43 -24.32
N THR A 47 17.27 27.69 -24.62
CA THR A 47 17.09 28.81 -23.69
C THR A 47 15.65 28.82 -23.18
N GLY A 48 15.46 28.91 -21.86
CA GLY A 48 14.16 28.84 -21.18
C GLY A 48 13.67 27.44 -20.81
N SER A 49 14.44 26.37 -21.07
CA SER A 49 14.05 25.00 -20.70
C SER A 49 14.29 24.67 -19.22
N SER A 50 13.72 23.56 -18.75
CA SER A 50 13.92 23.07 -17.37
C SER A 50 15.37 22.68 -17.02
N VAL A 51 16.27 22.55 -18.00
CA VAL A 51 17.71 22.33 -17.79
C VAL A 51 18.57 23.54 -18.18
N ASP A 52 17.96 24.68 -18.53
CA ASP A 52 18.66 25.94 -18.75
C ASP A 52 19.05 26.59 -17.41
N PRO A 53 20.36 26.82 -17.14
CA PRO A 53 20.83 27.40 -15.88
C PRO A 53 20.25 28.78 -15.56
N ALA A 54 19.83 29.53 -16.58
CA ALA A 54 19.27 30.87 -16.44
C ALA A 54 17.83 30.89 -15.87
N VAL A 55 17.14 29.75 -15.81
CA VAL A 55 15.80 29.61 -15.23
C VAL A 55 15.92 29.31 -13.72
N ASP A 56 15.16 30.03 -12.88
CA ASP A 56 15.17 29.87 -11.43
C ASP A 56 14.91 28.42 -10.98
N TRP A 57 15.73 27.96 -10.03
CA TRP A 57 15.71 26.59 -9.52
C TRP A 57 14.77 26.47 -8.32
N ASN A 58 13.59 25.87 -8.49
CA ASN A 58 12.61 25.65 -7.39
C ASN A 58 12.59 24.20 -6.84
N GLY A 59 13.62 23.40 -7.11
CA GLY A 59 13.91 22.19 -6.34
C GLY A 59 12.93 21.00 -6.43
N SER A 60 11.85 21.02 -7.22
CA SER A 60 10.94 19.85 -7.32
C SER A 60 10.42 19.61 -8.74
N LEU A 61 10.66 18.38 -9.25
CA LEU A 61 10.13 17.70 -10.46
C LEU A 61 9.74 18.55 -11.70
N ARG A 62 10.37 18.21 -12.84
CA ARG A 62 10.14 18.72 -14.22
C ARG A 62 8.68 19.11 -14.49
N ILE A 63 8.45 20.35 -14.93
CA ILE A 63 7.28 20.69 -15.76
C ILE A 63 7.43 19.90 -17.06
N ASP A 64 6.46 19.05 -17.39
CA ASP A 64 6.37 18.42 -18.70
C ASP A 64 5.48 19.29 -19.61
N PRO A 65 6.01 19.84 -20.71
CA PRO A 65 5.25 20.74 -21.58
C PRO A 65 4.05 20.04 -22.25
N ASN A 66 4.10 18.72 -22.49
CA ASN A 66 2.96 17.99 -23.05
C ASN A 66 1.89 17.71 -21.99
N VAL A 67 2.28 17.50 -20.73
CA VAL A 67 1.31 17.42 -19.63
C VAL A 67 0.66 18.78 -19.40
N LEU A 68 1.42 19.88 -19.47
CA LEU A 68 0.85 21.22 -19.37
C LEU A 68 -0.13 21.50 -20.51
N ALA A 69 0.25 21.17 -21.76
CA ALA A 69 -0.62 21.29 -22.91
C ALA A 69 -1.89 20.43 -22.76
N ALA A 70 -1.77 19.22 -22.22
CA ALA A 70 -2.91 18.35 -21.92
C ALA A 70 -3.87 18.99 -20.89
N GLN A 71 -3.34 19.53 -19.80
CA GLN A 71 -4.12 20.21 -18.74
C GLN A 71 -4.86 21.44 -19.30
N GLN A 72 -4.15 22.31 -20.03
CA GLN A 72 -4.73 23.49 -20.67
C GLN A 72 -5.78 23.13 -21.70
N TRP A 73 -5.51 22.12 -22.53
CA TRP A 73 -6.44 21.67 -23.56
C TRP A 73 -7.70 21.05 -22.95
N VAL A 74 -7.58 20.15 -21.98
CA VAL A 74 -8.75 19.48 -21.38
C VAL A 74 -9.63 20.49 -20.64
N ASN A 75 -9.02 21.40 -19.88
CA ASN A 75 -9.74 22.45 -19.17
C ASN A 75 -10.49 23.37 -20.12
N ARG A 76 -9.84 23.84 -21.18
CA ARG A 76 -10.46 24.73 -22.17
C ARG A 76 -11.55 24.03 -22.99
N THR A 77 -11.36 22.76 -23.33
CA THR A 77 -12.27 22.03 -24.25
C THR A 77 -13.56 21.61 -23.56
N TYR A 78 -13.48 21.21 -22.29
CA TYR A 78 -14.63 20.68 -21.54
C TYR A 78 -15.15 21.66 -20.47
N GLU A 79 -14.71 22.91 -20.50
CA GLU A 79 -15.30 23.97 -19.71
C GLU A 79 -16.81 24.08 -20.00
N GLY A 80 -17.62 24.12 -18.94
CA GLY A 80 -19.08 24.16 -19.05
C GLY A 80 -19.76 22.82 -19.32
N VAL A 81 -19.02 21.72 -19.53
CA VAL A 81 -19.63 20.38 -19.61
C VAL A 81 -20.17 19.97 -18.24
N ALA A 82 -21.40 19.43 -18.22
CA ALA A 82 -22.06 19.00 -16.99
C ALA A 82 -21.19 18.00 -16.19
N GLY A 83 -20.90 18.34 -14.94
CA GLY A 83 -20.08 17.55 -14.02
C GLY A 83 -18.56 17.73 -14.18
N TYR A 84 -18.07 18.37 -15.24
CA TYR A 84 -16.63 18.54 -15.47
C TYR A 84 -15.97 19.39 -14.38
N THR A 85 -14.77 19.00 -13.95
CA THR A 85 -13.98 19.73 -12.95
C THR A 85 -12.57 19.95 -13.48
N ARG A 86 -12.14 21.22 -13.49
CA ARG A 86 -10.80 21.64 -13.95
C ARG A 86 -9.69 20.99 -13.12
N CYS A 87 -8.56 20.69 -13.75
CA CYS A 87 -7.32 20.35 -13.07
C CYS A 87 -6.38 21.56 -13.01
N GLU A 88 -5.38 21.52 -12.13
CA GLU A 88 -4.31 22.52 -12.13
C GLU A 88 -3.47 22.42 -13.42
N GLU A 89 -3.09 23.57 -13.97
CA GLU A 89 -2.27 23.68 -15.20
C GLU A 89 -0.80 23.94 -14.83
N ASN A 90 -0.16 22.95 -14.21
CA ASN A 90 1.17 23.05 -13.62
C ASN A 90 2.24 22.17 -14.33
N GLY A 91 1.86 21.48 -15.40
CA GLY A 91 2.70 20.55 -16.15
C GLY A 91 3.12 19.30 -15.36
N ARG A 92 2.43 19.00 -14.26
CA ARG A 92 2.67 17.82 -13.42
C ARG A 92 1.47 16.87 -13.52
N THR A 93 1.75 15.61 -13.85
CA THR A 93 0.72 14.57 -13.84
C THR A 93 0.31 14.26 -12.40
N GLY A 94 -0.94 13.86 -12.20
CA GLY A 94 -1.52 13.59 -10.89
C GLY A 94 -3.00 13.20 -11.00
N TRP A 95 -3.64 12.92 -9.86
CA TRP A 95 -5.05 12.54 -9.82
C TRP A 95 -5.93 13.54 -10.57
N ASP A 96 -5.77 14.84 -10.31
CA ASP A 96 -6.64 15.83 -10.93
C ASP A 96 -6.51 15.89 -12.44
N THR A 97 -5.28 15.81 -12.96
CA THR A 97 -5.01 15.76 -14.40
C THR A 97 -5.68 14.52 -15.04
N VAL A 98 -5.47 13.34 -14.46
CA VAL A 98 -6.00 12.08 -15.00
C VAL A 98 -7.54 12.03 -14.91
N LEU A 99 -8.12 12.56 -13.83
CA LEU A 99 -9.57 12.63 -13.64
C LEU A 99 -10.22 13.64 -14.59
N ALA A 100 -9.59 14.78 -14.86
CA ALA A 100 -10.05 15.72 -15.89
C ALA A 100 -10.04 15.08 -17.29
N LEU A 101 -8.98 14.35 -17.65
CA LEU A 101 -8.93 13.57 -18.90
C LEU A 101 -10.02 12.48 -18.94
N THR A 102 -10.32 11.85 -17.80
CA THR A 102 -11.39 10.85 -17.69
C THR A 102 -12.75 11.47 -17.99
N GLN A 103 -13.04 12.64 -17.43
CA GLN A 103 -14.30 13.35 -17.68
C GLN A 103 -14.41 13.81 -19.15
N GLY A 104 -13.29 14.27 -19.74
CA GLY A 104 -13.23 14.53 -21.17
C GLY A 104 -13.60 13.31 -22.00
N LEU A 105 -13.00 12.15 -21.71
CA LEU A 105 -13.34 10.90 -22.39
C LEU A 105 -14.81 10.51 -22.20
N GLN A 106 -15.34 10.63 -20.98
CA GLN A 106 -16.76 10.36 -20.71
C GLN A 106 -17.68 11.22 -21.57
N HIS A 107 -17.40 12.52 -21.69
CA HIS A 107 -18.18 13.42 -22.54
C HIS A 107 -18.16 12.98 -24.00
N GLU A 108 -16.98 12.68 -24.55
CA GLU A 108 -16.82 12.20 -25.92
C GLU A 108 -17.48 10.83 -26.18
N LEU A 109 -17.72 10.06 -25.11
CA LEU A 109 -18.47 8.81 -25.12
C LEU A 109 -19.98 9.00 -24.93
N GLY A 110 -20.47 10.24 -24.80
CA GLY A 110 -21.89 10.55 -24.60
C GLY A 110 -22.40 10.38 -23.16
N ILE A 111 -21.50 10.29 -22.17
CA ILE A 111 -21.86 10.17 -20.76
C ILE A 111 -22.06 11.58 -20.17
N SER A 112 -23.25 11.83 -19.60
CA SER A 112 -23.60 13.09 -18.94
C SER A 112 -24.54 12.84 -17.74
N PRO A 113 -24.34 13.52 -16.59
CA PRO A 113 -23.16 14.33 -16.27
C PRO A 113 -21.90 13.46 -16.19
N THR A 114 -20.74 14.06 -16.46
CA THR A 114 -19.45 13.40 -16.26
C THR A 114 -19.13 13.28 -14.76
N VAL A 115 -18.31 12.30 -14.39
CA VAL A 115 -17.90 12.05 -13.00
C VAL A 115 -16.41 11.76 -12.91
N ARG A 116 -15.80 12.14 -11.78
CA ARG A 116 -14.37 11.95 -11.51
C ARG A 116 -14.02 10.49 -11.16
N ASN A 117 -14.43 9.54 -11.98
CA ASN A 117 -14.11 8.12 -11.84
C ASN A 117 -14.27 7.35 -13.16
N PHE A 118 -13.34 6.45 -13.45
CA PHE A 118 -13.48 5.47 -14.54
C PHE A 118 -14.23 4.22 -14.04
N GLY A 119 -15.56 4.33 -14.00
CA GLY A 119 -16.46 3.27 -13.49
C GLY A 119 -16.93 2.27 -14.56
N PRO A 120 -17.82 1.33 -14.17
CA PRO A 120 -18.37 0.31 -15.07
C PRO A 120 -19.04 0.88 -16.34
N GLY A 121 -19.72 2.03 -16.23
CA GLY A 121 -20.34 2.69 -17.38
C GLY A 121 -19.32 3.20 -18.41
N THR A 122 -18.24 3.85 -17.96
CA THR A 122 -17.15 4.29 -18.84
C THR A 122 -16.44 3.10 -19.47
N PHE A 123 -16.23 2.03 -18.71
CA PHE A 123 -15.65 0.78 -19.21
C PHE A 123 -16.51 0.16 -20.33
N ALA A 124 -17.81 0.05 -20.12
CA ALA A 124 -18.75 -0.48 -21.11
C ALA A 124 -18.75 0.38 -22.38
N ALA A 125 -18.83 1.71 -22.23
CA ALA A 125 -18.81 2.64 -23.34
C ALA A 125 -17.53 2.52 -24.19
N VAL A 126 -16.35 2.41 -23.58
CA VAL A 126 -15.09 2.18 -24.32
C VAL A 126 -15.11 0.83 -25.04
N ARG A 127 -15.55 -0.24 -24.36
CA ARG A 127 -15.60 -1.59 -24.93
C ARG A 127 -16.53 -1.65 -26.15
N GLU A 128 -17.69 -1.02 -26.06
CA GLU A 128 -18.73 -1.03 -27.10
C GLU A 128 -18.39 -0.19 -28.33
N ARG A 129 -17.34 0.65 -28.28
CA ARG A 129 -16.84 1.33 -29.48
C ARG A 129 -16.21 0.38 -30.49
N HIS A 130 -15.67 -0.75 -30.04
CA HIS A 130 -14.93 -1.70 -30.88
C HIS A 130 -13.82 -1.04 -31.74
N THR A 131 -13.23 0.07 -31.26
CA THR A 131 -12.19 0.82 -31.96
C THR A 131 -10.97 1.06 -31.08
N THR A 132 -9.79 1.10 -31.70
CA THR A 132 -8.52 1.45 -31.07
C THR A 132 -8.09 2.83 -31.56
N PRO A 133 -7.11 3.50 -30.92
CA PRO A 133 -6.75 4.88 -31.27
C PRO A 133 -6.30 5.05 -32.73
N ALA A 134 -5.72 4.00 -33.33
CA ALA A 134 -5.30 4.02 -34.74
C ALA A 134 -6.48 4.11 -35.73
N ASN A 135 -7.68 3.69 -35.32
CA ASN A 135 -8.90 3.69 -36.15
C ASN A 135 -9.94 4.71 -35.65
N GLU A 136 -9.61 5.48 -34.62
CA GLU A 136 -10.51 6.47 -34.03
C GLU A 136 -10.64 7.70 -34.93
N ARG A 137 -11.87 8.08 -35.24
CA ARG A 137 -12.17 9.22 -36.12
C ARG A 137 -12.44 10.51 -35.33
N ASN A 138 -12.81 10.39 -34.06
CA ASN A 138 -12.97 11.55 -33.19
C ASN A 138 -11.59 12.05 -32.73
N GLY A 139 -11.16 13.20 -33.28
CA GLY A 139 -9.89 13.82 -32.95
C GLY A 139 -9.73 14.18 -31.46
N ASN A 140 -10.81 14.46 -30.72
CA ASN A 140 -10.73 14.71 -29.28
C ASN A 140 -10.43 13.43 -28.50
N ILE A 141 -11.03 12.30 -28.88
CA ILE A 141 -10.71 10.99 -28.28
C ILE A 141 -9.23 10.64 -28.57
N VAL A 142 -8.75 10.88 -29.79
CA VAL A 142 -7.33 10.69 -30.13
C VAL A 142 -6.42 11.59 -29.28
N ARG A 143 -6.78 12.87 -29.07
CA ARG A 143 -6.07 13.79 -28.14
C ARG A 143 -6.02 13.21 -26.74
N LEU A 144 -7.15 12.77 -26.20
CA LEU A 144 -7.24 12.18 -24.86
C LEU A 144 -6.32 10.96 -24.70
N TYR A 145 -6.25 10.07 -25.69
CA TYR A 145 -5.32 8.93 -25.65
C TYR A 145 -3.85 9.36 -25.69
N ASN A 146 -3.50 10.32 -26.55
CA ASN A 146 -2.13 10.87 -26.60
C ASN A 146 -1.74 11.55 -25.27
N TRP A 147 -2.66 12.30 -24.67
CA TRP A 147 -2.47 12.94 -23.36
C TRP A 147 -2.35 11.95 -22.21
N ALA A 148 -3.15 10.89 -22.22
CA ALA A 148 -3.03 9.82 -21.24
C ALA A 148 -1.65 9.14 -21.32
N LEU A 149 -1.12 8.88 -22.52
CA LEU A 149 0.23 8.32 -22.69
C LEU A 149 1.32 9.22 -22.07
N TRP A 150 1.28 10.53 -22.34
CA TRP A 150 2.20 11.50 -21.71
C TRP A 150 2.08 11.49 -20.18
N CYS A 151 0.86 11.50 -19.65
CA CYS A 151 0.61 11.44 -18.21
C CYS A 151 1.12 10.13 -17.55
N LYS A 152 1.32 9.07 -18.35
CA LYS A 152 1.89 7.77 -17.95
C LYS A 152 3.39 7.65 -18.19
N GLY A 153 4.05 8.70 -18.66
CA GLY A 153 5.48 8.68 -18.96
C GLY A 153 5.84 7.88 -20.23
N TYR A 154 4.90 7.79 -21.18
CA TYR A 154 5.14 7.28 -22.52
C TYR A 154 5.14 8.44 -23.52
N TRP A 155 5.85 8.26 -24.64
CA TRP A 155 5.85 9.26 -25.71
C TRP A 155 4.52 9.22 -26.46
N ALA A 156 4.11 10.35 -27.02
CA ALA A 156 2.96 10.41 -27.91
C ALA A 156 3.07 11.63 -28.84
N SER A 157 2.08 11.81 -29.71
CA SER A 157 1.88 13.07 -30.45
C SER A 157 1.98 14.27 -29.51
N THR A 158 2.57 15.36 -29.99
CA THR A 158 2.71 16.63 -29.28
C THR A 158 1.50 17.52 -29.52
N GLU A 159 1.41 18.68 -28.87
CA GLU A 159 0.26 19.60 -28.94
C GLU A 159 -0.26 19.88 -30.36
N GLU A 160 0.64 20.20 -31.28
CA GLU A 160 0.34 20.49 -32.68
C GLU A 160 -0.38 19.32 -33.39
N SER A 161 -0.02 18.08 -33.06
CA SER A 161 -0.48 16.87 -33.73
C SER A 161 -1.31 15.95 -32.83
N ALA A 162 -1.74 16.39 -31.65
CA ALA A 162 -2.36 15.50 -30.65
C ALA A 162 -3.69 14.90 -31.12
N HIS A 163 -4.36 15.49 -32.11
CA HIS A 163 -5.56 14.95 -32.76
C HIS A 163 -5.28 13.84 -33.77
N ILE A 164 -4.02 13.53 -34.05
CA ILE A 164 -3.57 12.52 -35.00
C ILE A 164 -2.85 11.42 -34.23
N TRP A 165 -3.19 10.17 -34.52
CA TRP A 165 -2.50 9.00 -33.97
C TRP A 165 -1.24 8.70 -34.80
N LEU A 166 -0.12 9.30 -34.42
CA LEU A 166 1.15 9.16 -35.12
C LEU A 166 1.87 7.84 -34.78
N PRO A 167 2.80 7.36 -35.62
CA PRO A 167 3.58 6.15 -35.35
C PRO A 167 4.25 6.12 -33.98
N ARG A 168 4.70 7.26 -33.46
CA ARG A 168 5.29 7.35 -32.11
C ARG A 168 4.31 6.99 -30.98
N SER A 169 3.04 7.34 -31.13
CA SER A 169 1.98 6.99 -30.19
C SER A 169 1.67 5.51 -30.28
N GLN A 170 1.65 4.96 -31.50
CA GLN A 170 1.49 3.54 -31.74
C GLN A 170 2.61 2.71 -31.09
N SER A 171 3.88 3.06 -31.32
CA SER A 171 5.01 2.37 -30.68
C SER A 171 4.98 2.45 -29.15
N SER A 172 4.51 3.57 -28.60
CA SER A 172 4.37 3.76 -27.16
C SER A 172 3.22 2.98 -26.56
N LEU A 173 2.11 2.82 -27.30
CA LEU A 173 1.03 1.93 -26.92
C LEU A 173 1.49 0.46 -26.90
N GLU A 174 2.26 0.03 -27.90
CA GLU A 174 2.86 -1.31 -27.92
C GLU A 174 3.88 -1.51 -26.78
N GLN A 175 4.63 -0.46 -26.43
CA GLN A 175 5.50 -0.50 -25.25
C GLN A 175 4.68 -0.66 -23.97
N LEU A 176 3.60 0.10 -23.80
CA LEU A 176 2.69 -0.02 -22.68
C LEU A 176 2.09 -1.43 -22.57
N GLN A 177 1.70 -2.06 -23.68
CA GLN A 177 1.20 -3.44 -23.70
C GLN A 177 2.24 -4.43 -23.15
N ARG A 178 3.48 -4.34 -23.62
CA ARG A 178 4.59 -5.17 -23.11
C ARG A 178 4.84 -4.91 -21.63
N ASP A 179 4.78 -3.65 -21.22
CA ASP A 179 4.96 -3.23 -19.84
C ASP A 179 3.86 -3.75 -18.92
N MET A 180 2.62 -3.81 -19.39
CA MET A 180 1.48 -4.45 -18.73
C MET A 180 1.59 -5.98 -18.65
N GLY A 181 2.49 -6.60 -19.42
CA GLY A 181 2.61 -8.06 -19.53
C GLY A 181 1.66 -8.67 -20.57
N LEU A 182 1.07 -7.87 -21.46
CA LEU A 182 0.19 -8.36 -22.51
C LEU A 182 1.03 -8.75 -23.74
N GLY A 183 1.05 -10.04 -24.09
CA GLY A 183 1.91 -10.59 -25.15
C GLY A 183 1.29 -10.71 -26.55
N GLU A 184 0.09 -10.16 -26.78
CA GLU A 184 -0.64 -10.32 -28.05
C GLU A 184 -0.39 -9.13 -29.00
N SER A 185 -0.30 -9.42 -30.31
CA SER A 185 -0.25 -8.40 -31.37
C SER A 185 -1.61 -7.73 -31.61
N THR A 186 -2.71 -8.35 -31.20
CA THR A 186 -4.08 -7.87 -31.43
C THR A 186 -4.81 -7.68 -30.11
N VAL A 187 -5.23 -6.45 -29.82
CA VAL A 187 -5.96 -6.11 -28.60
C VAL A 187 -7.47 -6.22 -28.85
N SER A 188 -8.14 -7.15 -28.18
CA SER A 188 -9.60 -7.24 -28.22
C SER A 188 -10.26 -6.02 -27.57
N ALA A 189 -11.51 -5.70 -27.93
CA ALA A 189 -12.24 -4.58 -27.33
C ALA A 189 -12.32 -4.66 -25.79
N TYR A 190 -12.37 -5.88 -25.24
CA TYR A 190 -12.34 -6.12 -23.79
C TYR A 190 -11.00 -5.73 -23.17
N ILE A 191 -9.88 -6.15 -23.77
CA ILE A 191 -8.55 -5.79 -23.29
C ILE A 191 -8.27 -4.30 -23.51
N TRP A 192 -8.76 -3.73 -24.60
CA TRP A 192 -8.68 -2.30 -24.86
C TRP A 192 -9.37 -1.47 -23.78
N ALA A 193 -10.56 -1.90 -23.32
CA ALA A 193 -11.26 -1.22 -22.24
C ALA A 193 -10.47 -1.26 -20.91
N HIS A 194 -9.85 -2.40 -20.58
CA HIS A 194 -8.95 -2.51 -19.41
C HIS A 194 -7.72 -1.62 -19.53
N MET A 195 -7.06 -1.63 -20.70
CA MET A 195 -5.91 -0.77 -20.96
C MET A 195 -6.28 0.71 -20.89
N THR A 196 -7.45 1.09 -21.42
CA THR A 196 -7.96 2.46 -21.35
C THR A 196 -8.24 2.85 -19.91
N LYS A 197 -8.92 2.01 -19.12
CA LYS A 197 -9.12 2.27 -17.69
C LYS A 197 -7.79 2.51 -16.97
N ALA A 198 -6.79 1.65 -17.22
CA ALA A 198 -5.45 1.77 -16.65
C ALA A 198 -4.73 3.08 -17.05
N LEU A 199 -4.83 3.47 -18.33
CA LEU A 199 -4.29 4.73 -18.87
C LEU A 199 -4.90 5.96 -18.19
N PHE A 200 -6.18 5.90 -17.84
CA PHE A 200 -6.97 6.98 -17.24
C PHE A 200 -7.15 6.82 -15.71
N GLN A 201 -6.28 6.06 -15.05
CA GLN A 201 -6.19 5.98 -13.58
C GLN A 201 -4.74 6.24 -13.13
N MET A 202 -4.36 5.99 -11.88
CA MET A 202 -2.98 6.25 -11.40
C MET A 202 -2.01 5.07 -11.51
N GLN A 203 -2.46 3.90 -11.98
CA GLN A 203 -1.65 2.68 -12.13
C GLN A 203 -0.39 2.91 -12.99
N GLN A 204 0.78 2.47 -12.53
CA GLN A 204 2.04 2.61 -13.27
C GLN A 204 2.47 1.26 -13.86
N PHE A 205 3.13 1.28 -15.03
CA PHE A 205 3.54 0.05 -15.75
C PHE A 205 5.06 -0.02 -16.01
N LYS A 206 5.77 0.99 -15.53
CA LYS A 206 7.23 1.02 -15.44
C LYS A 206 7.62 0.91 -13.97
N THR A 207 8.75 0.25 -13.71
CA THR A 207 9.29 0.17 -12.36
C THR A 207 9.52 1.58 -11.80
N VAL A 208 8.86 1.88 -10.69
CA VAL A 208 8.98 3.18 -10.01
C VAL A 208 10.19 3.17 -9.05
N PRO A 209 10.67 4.32 -8.54
CA PRO A 209 11.65 4.34 -7.47
C PRO A 209 11.19 3.48 -6.28
N GLY A 210 12.07 2.61 -5.78
CA GLY A 210 11.71 1.63 -4.73
C GLY A 210 10.98 0.37 -5.23
N GLY A 211 10.63 0.31 -6.51
CA GLY A 211 10.02 -0.87 -7.13
C GLY A 211 11.00 -2.01 -7.37
N ASP A 212 10.51 -3.23 -7.23
CA ASP A 212 11.27 -4.46 -7.42
C ASP A 212 10.95 -5.13 -8.78
N LEU A 213 11.99 -5.57 -9.50
CA LEU A 213 11.83 -6.16 -10.83
C LEU A 213 11.15 -7.54 -10.80
N SER A 214 11.32 -8.30 -9.73
CA SER A 214 10.66 -9.59 -9.54
C SER A 214 9.19 -9.42 -9.15
N ILE A 215 8.85 -8.42 -8.32
CA ILE A 215 7.45 -8.01 -8.10
C ILE A 215 6.82 -7.58 -9.42
N ARG A 216 7.54 -6.81 -10.24
CA ARG A 216 7.06 -6.43 -11.56
C ARG A 216 6.80 -7.63 -12.46
N ALA A 217 7.68 -8.63 -12.45
CA ALA A 217 7.47 -9.87 -13.20
C ALA A 217 6.23 -10.64 -12.71
N ILE A 218 5.97 -10.68 -11.39
CA ILE A 218 4.75 -11.25 -10.82
C ILE A 218 3.52 -10.48 -11.33
N GLN A 219 3.52 -9.16 -11.23
CA GLN A 219 2.43 -8.29 -11.71
C GLN A 219 2.12 -8.52 -13.20
N GLN A 220 3.14 -8.56 -14.05
CA GLN A 220 2.99 -8.84 -15.47
C GLN A 220 2.41 -10.24 -15.74
N ARG A 221 2.81 -11.26 -14.98
CA ARG A 221 2.25 -12.60 -15.10
C ARG A 221 0.80 -12.67 -14.65
N LEU A 222 0.42 -11.92 -13.60
CA LEU A 222 -0.97 -11.80 -13.18
C LEU A 222 -1.85 -11.28 -14.33
N ASN A 223 -1.42 -10.20 -14.97
CA ASN A 223 -2.13 -9.61 -16.11
C ASN A 223 -2.16 -10.54 -17.33
N SER A 224 -1.03 -11.14 -17.69
CA SER A 224 -0.92 -11.96 -18.90
C SER A 224 -1.80 -13.20 -18.84
N ARG A 225 -1.89 -13.83 -17.66
CA ARG A 225 -2.55 -15.11 -17.44
C ARG A 225 -4.03 -14.93 -17.12
N TYR A 226 -4.36 -14.06 -16.17
CA TYR A 226 -5.66 -14.09 -15.49
C TYR A 226 -6.64 -13.02 -15.94
N LEU A 227 -6.17 -11.87 -16.46
CA LEU A 227 -7.04 -10.76 -16.84
C LEU A 227 -8.13 -11.15 -17.85
N ARG A 228 -7.81 -12.04 -18.80
CA ARG A 228 -8.79 -12.55 -19.80
C ARG A 228 -9.73 -13.62 -19.24
N ARG A 229 -9.38 -14.24 -18.12
CA ARG A 229 -10.02 -15.46 -17.59
C ARG A 229 -10.89 -15.19 -16.39
N ILE A 230 -10.63 -14.10 -15.68
CA ILE A 230 -11.34 -13.70 -14.48
C ILE A 230 -12.09 -12.39 -14.79
N PRO A 231 -13.40 -12.45 -15.07
CA PRO A 231 -14.18 -11.25 -15.45
C PRO A 231 -14.13 -10.11 -14.42
N ALA A 232 -14.04 -10.45 -13.13
CA ALA A 232 -13.98 -9.50 -12.02
C ALA A 232 -12.59 -8.89 -11.79
N MET A 233 -11.54 -9.41 -12.45
CA MET A 233 -10.17 -8.95 -12.26
C MET A 233 -9.94 -7.67 -13.08
N GLU A 234 -9.35 -6.69 -12.43
CA GLU A 234 -8.85 -5.47 -13.09
C GLU A 234 -7.37 -5.61 -13.44
N MET A 235 -6.90 -4.82 -14.40
CA MET A 235 -5.47 -4.69 -14.69
C MET A 235 -4.73 -4.31 -13.40
N VAL A 236 -3.75 -5.10 -12.98
CA VAL A 236 -2.86 -4.73 -11.88
C VAL A 236 -1.74 -3.84 -12.40
N PRO A 237 -1.23 -2.85 -11.63
CA PRO A 237 -0.06 -2.08 -12.03
C PRO A 237 1.16 -3.00 -12.19
N CYS A 238 2.10 -2.59 -13.06
CA CYS A 238 3.40 -3.26 -13.30
C CYS A 238 4.57 -2.36 -12.88
N ASP A 239 4.48 -1.81 -11.67
CA ASP A 239 5.39 -0.81 -11.12
C ASP A 239 6.46 -1.36 -10.16
N GLY A 240 6.40 -2.66 -9.86
CA GLY A 240 7.30 -3.32 -8.91
C GLY A 240 6.93 -3.09 -7.44
N ILE A 241 5.75 -2.53 -7.13
CA ILE A 241 5.28 -2.31 -5.76
C ILE A 241 4.16 -3.30 -5.41
N TYR A 242 4.24 -3.94 -4.24
CA TYR A 242 3.16 -4.79 -3.76
C TYR A 242 2.00 -3.95 -3.21
N SER A 243 1.11 -3.51 -4.09
CA SER A 243 -0.04 -2.68 -3.72
C SER A 243 -1.30 -3.50 -3.45
N ARG A 244 -2.32 -2.83 -2.88
CA ARG A 244 -3.68 -3.37 -2.70
C ARG A 244 -4.25 -4.03 -3.97
N GLY A 245 -4.04 -3.41 -5.13
CA GLY A 245 -4.51 -3.95 -6.41
C GLY A 245 -3.85 -5.29 -6.74
N VAL A 246 -2.54 -5.39 -6.48
CA VAL A 246 -1.76 -6.62 -6.69
C VAL A 246 -2.19 -7.71 -5.72
N GLN A 247 -2.41 -7.40 -4.43
CA GLN A 247 -2.94 -8.35 -3.44
C GLN A 247 -4.31 -8.91 -3.84
N LYS A 248 -5.22 -8.06 -4.35
CA LYS A 248 -6.53 -8.50 -4.85
C LYS A 248 -6.39 -9.38 -6.08
N GLY A 249 -5.55 -8.99 -7.04
CA GLY A 249 -5.25 -9.79 -8.24
C GLY A 249 -4.64 -11.15 -7.92
N LEU A 250 -3.71 -11.20 -6.95
CA LEU A 250 -3.12 -12.43 -6.43
C LEU A 250 -4.20 -13.34 -5.81
N MET A 251 -5.07 -12.79 -4.95
CA MET A 251 -6.16 -13.56 -4.35
C MET A 251 -7.11 -14.13 -5.40
N MET A 252 -7.54 -13.33 -6.37
CA MET A 252 -8.40 -13.78 -7.47
C MET A 252 -7.73 -14.88 -8.31
N SER A 253 -6.43 -14.75 -8.57
CA SER A 253 -5.65 -15.75 -9.31
C SER A 253 -5.55 -17.06 -8.52
N VAL A 254 -5.35 -17.00 -7.19
CA VAL A 254 -5.40 -18.18 -6.32
C VAL A 254 -6.78 -18.82 -6.36
N GLN A 255 -7.85 -18.05 -6.27
CA GLN A 255 -9.23 -18.54 -6.37
C GLN A 255 -9.50 -19.22 -7.72
N PHE A 256 -8.95 -18.68 -8.81
CA PHE A 256 -9.02 -19.31 -10.14
C PHE A 256 -8.28 -20.66 -10.15
N GLU A 257 -7.05 -20.71 -9.63
CA GLU A 257 -6.27 -21.96 -9.55
C GLU A 257 -6.84 -22.96 -8.53
N LEU A 258 -7.77 -22.55 -7.66
CA LEU A 258 -8.56 -23.41 -6.78
C LEU A 258 -9.79 -24.01 -7.48
N ASP A 259 -9.99 -23.73 -8.78
CA ASP A 259 -11.15 -24.13 -9.57
C ASP A 259 -12.48 -23.61 -9.01
N LEU A 260 -12.46 -22.45 -8.34
CA LEU A 260 -13.71 -21.83 -7.90
C LEU A 260 -14.54 -21.37 -9.11
N ALA A 261 -15.86 -21.48 -8.99
CA ALA A 261 -16.77 -20.96 -10.01
C ALA A 261 -16.52 -19.47 -10.27
N PRO A 262 -16.65 -18.97 -11.52
CA PRO A 262 -16.32 -17.57 -11.85
C PRO A 262 -17.00 -16.52 -10.95
N ALA A 263 -18.25 -16.75 -10.53
CA ALA A 263 -18.98 -15.85 -9.63
C ALA A 263 -18.40 -15.79 -8.21
N SER A 264 -17.63 -16.81 -7.80
CA SER A 264 -16.97 -16.90 -6.50
C SER A 264 -15.54 -16.34 -6.52
N ILE A 265 -15.00 -15.98 -7.68
CA ILE A 265 -13.68 -15.35 -7.83
C ILE A 265 -13.83 -13.84 -7.65
N THR A 266 -13.82 -13.39 -6.40
CA THR A 266 -14.11 -12.01 -5.98
C THR A 266 -12.93 -11.30 -5.32
N GLY A 267 -11.84 -12.04 -5.04
CA GLY A 267 -10.73 -11.55 -4.22
C GLY A 267 -11.04 -11.51 -2.72
N TYR A 268 -12.22 -11.99 -2.29
CA TYR A 268 -12.58 -12.12 -0.89
C TYR A 268 -12.14 -13.48 -0.32
N PHE A 269 -11.43 -13.48 0.81
CA PHE A 269 -10.98 -14.70 1.51
C PHE A 269 -12.12 -15.34 2.32
N GLY A 270 -13.19 -15.75 1.63
CA GLY A 270 -14.38 -16.35 2.23
C GLY A 270 -14.32 -17.89 2.35
N PRO A 271 -15.40 -18.51 2.86
CA PRO A 271 -15.46 -19.96 3.12
C PRO A 271 -15.05 -20.85 1.95
N SER A 272 -15.45 -20.52 0.70
CA SER A 272 -15.05 -21.30 -0.48
C SER A 272 -13.54 -21.23 -0.76
N THR A 273 -12.91 -20.09 -0.54
CA THR A 273 -11.45 -19.94 -0.66
C THR A 273 -10.76 -20.74 0.44
N GLN A 274 -11.27 -20.65 1.67
CA GLN A 274 -10.73 -21.39 2.80
C GLN A 274 -10.82 -22.91 2.59
N ALA A 275 -11.98 -23.42 2.14
CA ALA A 275 -12.17 -24.82 1.82
C ALA A 275 -11.24 -25.30 0.69
N GLY A 276 -11.11 -24.51 -0.39
CA GLY A 276 -10.19 -24.81 -1.48
C GLY A 276 -8.73 -24.87 -1.02
N LEU A 277 -8.31 -23.97 -0.14
CA LEU A 277 -6.96 -23.96 0.42
C LEU A 277 -6.70 -25.10 1.40
N ARG A 278 -7.69 -25.51 2.21
CA ARG A 278 -7.60 -26.73 3.05
C ARG A 278 -7.52 -28.01 2.21
N GLY A 279 -8.19 -28.03 1.06
CA GLY A 279 -8.14 -29.13 0.09
C GLY A 279 -6.97 -29.00 -0.88
N LYS A 280 -7.26 -28.54 -2.10
CA LYS A 280 -6.30 -28.43 -3.21
C LYS A 280 -5.05 -27.63 -2.84
N GLY A 281 -5.22 -26.52 -2.11
CA GLY A 281 -4.11 -25.63 -1.74
C GLY A 281 -3.11 -26.22 -0.76
N SER A 282 -3.50 -27.20 0.06
CA SER A 282 -2.61 -27.91 1.00
C SER A 282 -2.00 -29.17 0.38
N GLY A 283 -2.36 -29.49 -0.87
CA GLY A 283 -1.79 -30.59 -1.65
C GLY A 283 -0.53 -30.18 -2.43
N LYS A 284 -0.15 -31.03 -3.39
CA LYS A 284 0.98 -30.76 -4.30
C LYS A 284 0.63 -29.63 -5.27
N LEU A 285 1.36 -28.52 -5.17
CA LEU A 285 1.21 -27.39 -6.08
C LEU A 285 2.06 -27.59 -7.35
N LEU A 286 1.49 -27.32 -8.52
CA LEU A 286 2.16 -27.41 -9.82
C LEU A 286 1.93 -26.14 -10.65
N GLY A 287 2.83 -25.85 -11.59
CA GLY A 287 2.62 -24.82 -12.61
C GLY A 287 2.33 -23.43 -12.02
N ASP A 288 1.25 -22.80 -12.49
CA ASP A 288 0.85 -21.46 -12.03
C ASP A 288 0.41 -21.45 -10.56
N PHE A 289 -0.26 -22.49 -10.06
CA PHE A 289 -0.68 -22.52 -8.66
C PHE A 289 0.52 -22.54 -7.71
N ARG A 290 1.56 -23.31 -8.05
CA ARG A 290 2.86 -23.27 -7.35
C ARG A 290 3.50 -21.89 -7.45
N TYR A 291 3.53 -21.30 -8.65
CA TYR A 291 4.08 -19.97 -8.85
C TYR A 291 3.40 -18.92 -7.95
N LEU A 292 2.06 -18.94 -7.85
CA LEU A 292 1.31 -18.01 -7.00
C LEU A 292 1.65 -18.18 -5.51
N PHE A 293 1.82 -19.41 -5.02
CA PHE A 293 2.26 -19.65 -3.65
C PHE A 293 3.65 -19.04 -3.37
N ARG A 294 4.59 -19.28 -4.27
CA ARG A 294 5.95 -18.76 -4.14
C ARG A 294 6.00 -17.24 -4.32
N ALA A 295 5.16 -16.68 -5.20
CA ALA A 295 4.95 -15.25 -5.32
C ALA A 295 4.40 -14.67 -4.00
N ALA A 296 3.42 -15.30 -3.36
CA ALA A 296 2.92 -14.88 -2.05
C ALA A 296 4.01 -14.89 -0.98
N CYS A 297 4.90 -15.91 -0.98
CA CYS A 297 6.07 -15.95 -0.10
C CYS A 297 7.04 -14.79 -0.37
N TYR A 298 7.34 -14.52 -1.64
CA TYR A 298 8.22 -13.42 -2.04
C TYR A 298 7.65 -12.04 -1.66
N LEU A 299 6.34 -11.85 -1.87
CA LEU A 299 5.63 -10.61 -1.53
C LEU A 299 5.49 -10.36 -0.02
N ASN A 300 5.58 -11.41 0.80
CA ASN A 300 5.65 -11.31 2.27
C ASN A 300 7.09 -11.31 2.80
N SER A 301 8.09 -11.15 1.93
CA SER A 301 9.50 -11.10 2.29
C SER A 301 9.96 -9.68 2.63
N PRO A 302 10.90 -9.47 3.57
CA PRO A 302 11.54 -10.47 4.41
C PRO A 302 10.63 -11.00 5.52
N THR A 303 10.90 -12.23 5.96
CA THR A 303 10.53 -12.70 7.30
C THR A 303 11.73 -12.56 8.24
N TYR A 304 11.61 -12.92 9.51
CA TYR A 304 12.68 -12.78 10.49
C TYR A 304 12.93 -14.07 11.29
N ASN A 305 14.19 -14.30 11.64
CA ASN A 305 14.59 -15.32 12.61
C ASN A 305 15.43 -14.61 13.69
N GLY A 306 14.81 -14.34 14.84
CA GLY A 306 15.33 -13.33 15.77
C GLY A 306 15.41 -11.97 15.10
N ASP A 307 16.56 -11.30 15.22
CA ASP A 307 16.79 -9.99 14.60
C ASP A 307 17.18 -10.04 13.11
N SER A 308 17.50 -11.23 12.60
CA SER A 308 18.02 -11.42 11.24
C SER A 308 16.89 -11.51 10.22
N ALA A 309 16.94 -10.64 9.21
CA ALA A 309 16.03 -10.69 8.08
C ALA A 309 16.35 -11.89 7.17
N VAL A 310 15.33 -12.69 6.85
CA VAL A 310 15.39 -13.84 5.95
C VAL A 310 14.60 -13.51 4.69
N ARG A 311 15.31 -13.29 3.59
CA ARG A 311 14.71 -12.97 2.28
C ARG A 311 14.38 -14.24 1.51
N TYR A 312 13.28 -14.20 0.76
CA TYR A 312 12.88 -15.29 -0.12
C TYR A 312 13.79 -15.28 -1.35
N ASN A 313 14.31 -16.44 -1.73
CA ASN A 313 15.19 -16.52 -2.89
C ASN A 313 14.37 -16.39 -4.18
N VAL A 314 14.68 -15.38 -4.98
CA VAL A 314 13.98 -15.11 -6.26
C VAL A 314 14.03 -16.31 -7.22
N SER A 315 15.11 -17.10 -7.22
CA SER A 315 15.22 -18.27 -8.10
C SER A 315 14.13 -19.31 -7.81
N ASP A 316 13.63 -19.36 -6.57
CA ASP A 316 12.59 -20.30 -6.18
C ASP A 316 11.26 -20.00 -6.89
N LEU A 317 11.00 -18.77 -7.36
CA LEU A 317 9.80 -18.48 -8.16
C LEU A 317 9.73 -19.33 -9.45
N HIS A 318 10.89 -19.67 -10.03
CA HIS A 318 10.99 -20.16 -11.40
C HIS A 318 11.15 -21.68 -11.53
N THR A 319 11.21 -22.42 -10.43
CA THR A 319 11.38 -23.88 -10.44
C THR A 319 10.18 -24.61 -9.84
N ASP A 320 9.85 -25.79 -10.38
CA ASP A 320 8.89 -26.73 -9.78
C ASP A 320 9.51 -27.54 -8.64
N ALA A 321 10.83 -27.70 -8.62
CA ALA A 321 11.52 -28.45 -7.59
C ALA A 321 11.39 -27.76 -6.23
N GLU A 322 11.22 -28.57 -5.19
CA GLU A 322 11.36 -28.09 -3.82
C GLU A 322 12.85 -27.84 -3.54
N THR A 323 13.16 -26.64 -3.06
CA THR A 323 14.53 -26.23 -2.76
C THR A 323 14.71 -26.06 -1.25
N THR A 324 15.95 -26.24 -0.77
CA THR A 324 16.30 -26.00 0.63
C THR A 324 16.08 -24.53 1.02
N SER A 325 16.29 -23.59 0.09
CA SER A 325 16.00 -22.16 0.32
C SER A 325 14.52 -21.90 0.50
N HIS A 326 13.66 -22.53 -0.31
CA HIS A 326 12.21 -22.40 -0.19
C HIS A 326 11.69 -22.93 1.14
N THR A 327 12.05 -24.17 1.49
CA THR A 327 11.60 -24.81 2.73
C THR A 327 12.19 -24.13 3.97
N GLY A 328 13.45 -23.68 3.91
CA GLY A 328 14.08 -22.88 4.95
C GLY A 328 13.36 -21.57 5.21
N TRP A 329 12.98 -20.84 4.15
CA TRP A 329 12.21 -19.61 4.29
C TRP A 329 10.81 -19.88 4.88
N LEU A 330 10.11 -20.93 4.43
CA LEU A 330 8.79 -21.29 4.96
C LEU A 330 8.84 -21.54 6.47
N ARG A 331 9.81 -22.33 6.94
CA ARG A 331 9.95 -22.59 8.39
C ARG A 331 10.24 -21.32 9.18
N ALA A 332 11.06 -20.42 8.64
CA ALA A 332 11.33 -19.12 9.27
C ALA A 332 10.07 -18.24 9.31
N PHE A 333 9.30 -18.18 8.21
CA PHE A 333 8.03 -17.47 8.14
C PHE A 333 6.97 -18.00 9.10
N GLN A 334 6.84 -19.33 9.16
CA GLN A 334 5.89 -19.99 10.03
C GLN A 334 6.20 -19.73 11.50
N ARG A 335 7.48 -19.85 11.90
CA ARG A 335 7.94 -19.48 13.24
C ARG A 335 7.68 -18.01 13.55
N PHE A 336 8.10 -17.12 12.65
CA PHE A 336 7.93 -15.68 12.83
C PHE A 336 6.46 -15.27 12.98
N SER A 337 5.55 -15.96 12.29
CA SER A 337 4.10 -15.71 12.32
C SER A 337 3.35 -16.52 13.39
N GLN A 338 4.09 -17.30 14.19
CA GLN A 338 3.58 -18.16 15.26
C GLN A 338 2.57 -19.21 14.78
N ILE A 339 2.75 -19.74 13.57
CA ILE A 339 1.94 -20.84 13.01
C ILE A 339 2.76 -22.15 13.02
N PRO A 340 2.13 -23.33 12.84
CA PRO A 340 2.85 -24.60 12.80
C PRO A 340 4.02 -24.60 11.80
N GLN A 341 5.21 -25.00 12.26
CA GLN A 341 6.45 -25.00 11.47
C GLN A 341 6.56 -26.24 10.56
N THR A 342 5.57 -26.47 9.70
CA THR A 342 5.50 -27.65 8.81
C THR A 342 6.55 -27.62 7.71
N GLY A 343 6.94 -26.43 7.25
CA GLY A 343 7.76 -26.23 6.05
C GLY A 343 7.00 -26.46 4.75
N THR A 344 5.67 -26.48 4.78
CA THR A 344 4.80 -26.78 3.61
C THR A 344 3.75 -25.69 3.39
N ASN A 345 3.01 -25.79 2.29
CA ASN A 345 1.91 -24.90 1.90
C ASN A 345 0.57 -25.23 2.59
N ASP A 346 0.58 -25.53 3.88
CA ASP A 346 -0.66 -25.79 4.62
C ASP A 346 -1.61 -24.58 4.64
N TYR A 347 -2.88 -24.81 4.96
CA TYR A 347 -3.90 -23.76 5.03
C TYR A 347 -3.50 -22.58 5.91
N THR A 348 -2.88 -22.83 7.07
CA THR A 348 -2.46 -21.77 7.99
C THR A 348 -1.38 -20.88 7.37
N THR A 349 -0.46 -21.47 6.60
CA THR A 349 0.57 -20.76 5.84
C THR A 349 -0.05 -19.92 4.73
N TRP A 350 -0.97 -20.49 3.95
CA TRP A 350 -1.71 -19.75 2.93
C TRP A 350 -2.49 -18.57 3.52
N ALA A 351 -3.25 -18.80 4.59
CA ALA A 351 -4.04 -17.75 5.24
C ALA A 351 -3.14 -16.60 5.72
N GLN A 352 -2.01 -16.93 6.34
CA GLN A 352 -1.04 -15.95 6.86
C GLN A 352 -0.36 -15.14 5.75
N LEU A 353 -0.11 -15.73 4.58
CA LEU A 353 0.45 -15.06 3.41
C LEU A 353 -0.57 -14.16 2.70
N LEU A 354 -1.85 -14.53 2.72
CA LEU A 354 -2.87 -13.91 1.89
C LEU A 354 -3.73 -12.87 2.61
N VAL A 355 -3.87 -12.95 3.94
CA VAL A 355 -4.73 -12.03 4.72
C VAL A 355 -4.08 -11.65 6.04
N SER A 356 -4.32 -10.43 6.52
CA SER A 356 -3.66 -9.92 7.73
C SER A 356 -4.05 -10.65 9.02
N SER A 357 -5.27 -11.19 9.08
CA SER A 357 -5.78 -11.97 10.22
C SER A 357 -5.27 -13.40 10.26
N GLY A 358 -4.67 -13.91 9.17
CA GLY A 358 -4.33 -15.33 9.05
C GLY A 358 -5.56 -16.24 9.22
N ASP A 359 -5.35 -17.44 9.77
CA ASP A 359 -6.43 -18.36 10.14
C ASP A 359 -7.13 -17.88 11.41
N THR A 360 -8.33 -17.31 11.29
CA THR A 360 -9.11 -16.78 12.42
C THR A 360 -9.66 -17.86 13.36
N SER A 361 -9.50 -19.15 13.02
CA SER A 361 -9.89 -20.28 13.88
C SER A 361 -8.76 -20.78 14.77
N ARG A 362 -7.53 -20.31 14.57
CA ARG A 362 -6.38 -20.77 15.36
C ARG A 362 -6.50 -20.35 16.83
N PRO A 363 -5.98 -21.16 17.77
CA PRO A 363 -5.84 -20.75 19.16
C PRO A 363 -4.97 -19.50 19.30
N ALA A 364 -5.18 -18.74 20.37
CA ALA A 364 -4.28 -17.69 20.76
C ALA A 364 -4.19 -17.57 22.28
N THR A 365 -3.11 -16.92 22.71
CA THR A 365 -2.73 -16.76 24.11
C THR A 365 -2.88 -15.32 24.59
N ALA A 366 -3.26 -14.37 23.72
CA ALA A 366 -3.60 -13.02 24.10
C ALA A 366 -5.02 -12.63 23.72
N CYS A 367 -5.56 -11.66 24.45
CA CYS A 367 -6.80 -11.00 24.13
C CYS A 367 -6.76 -9.52 24.52
N ASP A 368 -7.75 -8.74 24.11
CA ASP A 368 -8.07 -7.43 24.70
C ASP A 368 -9.58 -7.22 24.74
N CYS A 369 -10.04 -6.38 25.67
CA CYS A 369 -11.45 -6.01 25.77
C CYS A 369 -11.65 -4.70 26.52
N ILE A 370 -12.82 -4.11 26.36
CA ILE A 370 -13.28 -2.96 27.16
C ILE A 370 -13.82 -3.38 28.53
N THR A 371 -14.31 -4.62 28.64
CA THR A 371 -14.96 -5.15 29.85
C THR A 371 -13.98 -5.33 31.00
N GLU A 372 -14.35 -4.90 32.21
CA GLU A 372 -13.57 -5.12 33.44
C GLU A 372 -13.29 -6.61 33.70
N ILE A 373 -12.04 -6.94 34.01
CA ILE A 373 -11.61 -8.28 34.42
C ILE A 373 -11.75 -8.48 35.93
N THR A 374 -12.92 -8.96 36.33
CA THR A 374 -13.16 -9.44 37.71
C THR A 374 -12.41 -10.75 37.97
N ALA A 375 -12.30 -11.18 39.24
CA ALA A 375 -11.67 -12.46 39.58
C ALA A 375 -12.28 -13.67 38.84
N ALA A 376 -13.61 -13.67 38.61
CA ALA A 376 -14.27 -14.73 37.85
C ALA A 376 -13.92 -14.68 36.35
N ARG A 377 -13.88 -13.47 35.77
CA ARG A 377 -13.48 -13.28 34.37
C ARG A 377 -12.01 -13.63 34.14
N GLY A 378 -11.13 -13.26 35.06
CA GLY A 378 -9.71 -13.63 35.01
C GLY A 378 -9.51 -15.15 34.98
N ARG A 379 -10.21 -15.89 35.86
CA ARG A 379 -10.19 -17.37 35.81
C ARG A 379 -10.73 -17.91 34.49
N ALA A 380 -11.86 -17.39 34.01
CA ALA A 380 -12.45 -17.82 32.74
C ALA A 380 -11.50 -17.61 31.55
N LEU A 381 -10.78 -16.47 31.49
CA LEU A 381 -9.75 -16.23 30.48
C LEU A 381 -8.61 -17.25 30.59
N LYS A 382 -8.12 -17.50 31.81
CA LYS A 382 -7.02 -18.45 32.03
C LYS A 382 -7.41 -19.88 31.65
N ASP A 383 -8.61 -20.31 32.04
CA ASP A 383 -9.17 -21.64 31.71
C ASP A 383 -9.37 -21.81 30.19
N ALA A 384 -9.63 -20.72 29.48
CA ALA A 384 -9.73 -20.70 28.02
C ALA A 384 -8.36 -20.68 27.29
N GLY A 385 -7.25 -20.66 28.04
CA GLY A 385 -5.89 -20.70 27.50
C GLY A 385 -5.26 -19.33 27.22
N TYR A 386 -5.91 -18.23 27.63
CA TYR A 386 -5.27 -16.92 27.57
C TYR A 386 -4.19 -16.78 28.66
N GLU A 387 -3.13 -16.07 28.33
CA GLU A 387 -1.99 -15.81 29.21
C GLU A 387 -1.79 -14.32 29.47
N ILE A 388 -2.29 -13.47 28.56
CA ILE A 388 -2.11 -12.03 28.64
C ILE A 388 -3.34 -11.29 28.09
N VAL A 389 -3.76 -10.22 28.78
CA VAL A 389 -4.94 -9.43 28.42
C VAL A 389 -4.59 -7.95 28.23
N GLY A 390 -5.08 -7.34 27.17
CA GLY A 390 -4.95 -5.92 26.86
C GLY A 390 -6.06 -5.12 27.53
N ARG A 391 -5.71 -4.04 28.23
CA ARG A 391 -6.69 -3.19 28.92
C ARG A 391 -6.41 -1.72 28.72
N TYR A 392 -7.49 -0.94 28.59
CA TYR A 392 -7.41 0.50 28.33
C TYR A 392 -7.04 1.25 29.60
N LEU A 393 -6.02 2.10 29.53
CA LEU A 393 -5.59 2.90 30.67
C LEU A 393 -6.62 3.96 31.09
N ASP A 394 -7.39 4.48 30.14
CA ASP A 394 -8.23 5.65 30.41
C ASP A 394 -9.41 5.77 29.44
N GLU A 395 -10.39 6.58 29.83
CA GLU A 395 -11.54 7.00 29.01
C GLU A 395 -11.82 8.48 29.28
N HIS A 396 -11.65 9.32 28.26
CA HIS A 396 -11.84 10.77 28.37
C HIS A 396 -13.30 11.21 28.46
N LEU A 397 -14.23 10.37 27.99
CA LEU A 397 -15.64 10.72 27.99
C LEU A 397 -16.21 10.62 29.41
N PRO A 398 -17.08 11.55 29.82
CA PRO A 398 -17.79 11.42 31.09
C PRO A 398 -18.82 10.29 31.00
N PRO A 399 -19.19 9.63 32.13
CA PRO A 399 -20.16 8.54 32.16
C PRO A 399 -21.52 8.87 31.54
N GLU A 400 -21.89 10.15 31.52
CA GLU A 400 -23.16 10.66 31.00
C GLU A 400 -23.15 10.80 29.46
N SER A 401 -21.98 10.67 28.82
CA SER A 401 -21.88 10.68 27.36
C SER A 401 -22.52 9.42 26.77
N PRO A 402 -23.35 9.55 25.70
CA PRO A 402 -23.90 8.39 25.01
C PRO A 402 -22.84 7.54 24.31
N TYR A 403 -21.61 8.04 24.19
CA TYR A 403 -20.46 7.34 23.61
C TYR A 403 -19.49 6.81 24.68
N TYR A 404 -19.83 6.92 25.97
CA TYR A 404 -19.03 6.37 27.07
C TYR A 404 -19.04 4.84 27.02
N LEU A 405 -17.85 4.23 26.95
CA LEU A 405 -17.68 2.78 26.81
C LEU A 405 -17.32 2.07 28.12
N ASP A 406 -17.10 2.81 29.20
CA ASP A 406 -16.62 2.30 30.49
C ASP A 406 -15.33 1.46 30.40
N LYS A 407 -14.51 1.68 29.37
CA LYS A 407 -13.42 0.78 28.99
C LYS A 407 -12.18 0.81 29.89
N ALA A 408 -11.99 1.91 30.64
CA ALA A 408 -10.79 2.13 31.45
C ALA A 408 -10.61 1.04 32.52
N LEU A 409 -9.36 0.74 32.85
CA LEU A 409 -8.97 -0.11 33.97
C LEU A 409 -9.64 0.35 35.27
N LYS A 410 -10.15 -0.61 36.06
CA LYS A 410 -10.84 -0.36 37.33
C LYS A 410 -9.92 -0.60 38.54
N PRO A 411 -10.18 0.06 39.69
CA PRO A 411 -9.51 -0.26 40.94
C PRO A 411 -9.65 -1.75 41.29
N GLY A 412 -8.56 -2.43 41.64
CA GLY A 412 -8.58 -3.87 41.96
C GLY A 412 -8.48 -4.80 40.74
N GLU A 413 -8.66 -4.29 39.52
CA GLU A 413 -8.68 -5.11 38.31
C GLU A 413 -7.33 -5.77 38.02
N LEU A 414 -6.22 -5.04 38.21
CA LEU A 414 -4.87 -5.59 38.02
C LEU A 414 -4.56 -6.73 38.98
N GLN A 415 -5.00 -6.61 40.23
CA GLN A 415 -4.86 -7.66 41.23
C GLN A 415 -5.62 -8.92 40.81
N ASN A 416 -6.85 -8.77 40.27
CA ASN A 416 -7.63 -9.89 39.76
C ASN A 416 -6.96 -10.56 38.55
N ILE A 417 -6.43 -9.77 37.61
CA ILE A 417 -5.69 -10.28 36.44
C ILE A 417 -4.49 -11.11 36.89
N PHE A 418 -3.64 -10.55 37.76
CA PHE A 418 -2.42 -11.24 38.20
C PHE A 418 -2.71 -12.45 39.10
N ALA A 419 -3.72 -12.38 39.97
CA ALA A 419 -4.14 -13.50 40.81
C ALA A 419 -4.68 -14.67 39.99
N ALA A 420 -5.24 -14.42 38.80
CA ALA A 420 -5.63 -15.47 37.85
C ALA A 420 -4.44 -16.08 37.07
N GLY A 421 -3.22 -15.58 37.27
CA GLY A 421 -2.04 -16.03 36.52
C GLY A 421 -1.99 -15.49 35.09
N LEU A 422 -2.64 -14.36 34.84
CA LEU A 422 -2.57 -13.61 33.58
C LEU A 422 -1.56 -12.47 33.69
N ARG A 423 -1.04 -12.04 32.54
CA ARG A 423 -0.29 -10.80 32.36
C ARG A 423 -1.20 -9.72 31.79
N MET A 424 -0.75 -8.46 31.79
CA MET A 424 -1.49 -7.34 31.19
C MET A 424 -0.59 -6.50 30.27
N TYR A 425 -1.12 -5.98 29.15
CA TYR A 425 -0.46 -4.90 28.38
C TYR A 425 -1.39 -3.67 28.26
N PRO A 426 -0.87 -2.46 28.52
CA PRO A 426 -1.70 -1.26 28.55
C PRO A 426 -1.97 -0.72 27.14
N ILE A 427 -3.23 -0.37 26.89
CA ILE A 427 -3.71 0.25 25.66
C ILE A 427 -4.12 1.69 25.97
N PHE A 428 -3.79 2.63 25.09
CA PHE A 428 -4.27 4.00 25.15
C PHE A 428 -5.01 4.35 23.86
N GLN A 429 -6.30 4.64 23.98
CA GLN A 429 -7.16 5.04 22.87
C GLN A 429 -8.27 5.96 23.39
N TYR A 430 -8.29 7.21 22.94
CA TYR A 430 -9.45 8.08 23.11
C TYR A 430 -10.37 7.98 21.89
N ASN A 431 -10.10 8.77 20.87
CA ASN A 431 -10.78 8.67 19.57
C ASN A 431 -9.74 8.39 18.48
N GLY A 432 -9.48 7.12 18.20
CA GLY A 432 -8.46 6.69 17.24
C GLY A 432 -8.96 6.55 15.80
N THR A 433 -10.22 6.91 15.49
CA THR A 433 -10.93 6.42 14.29
C THR A 433 -10.96 7.40 13.11
N GLN A 434 -10.31 8.57 13.22
CA GLN A 434 -10.26 9.56 12.14
C GLN A 434 -8.99 10.41 12.20
N LEU A 435 -8.52 10.86 11.03
CA LEU A 435 -7.29 11.63 10.85
C LEU A 435 -7.16 12.85 11.75
N ALA A 436 -8.26 13.60 11.94
CA ALA A 436 -8.27 14.85 12.69
C ALA A 436 -7.90 14.71 14.17
N ASN A 437 -7.86 13.48 14.70
CA ASN A 437 -7.47 13.20 16.08
C ASN A 437 -5.96 12.95 16.22
N PHE A 438 -5.20 13.02 15.13
CA PHE A 438 -3.76 12.78 15.11
C PHE A 438 -3.02 14.04 14.71
N ASP A 439 -2.33 14.63 15.68
CA ASP A 439 -1.28 15.62 15.47
C ASP A 439 -0.29 15.56 16.63
N TYR A 440 0.78 16.34 16.51
CA TYR A 440 1.83 16.43 17.52
C TYR A 440 1.33 16.80 18.92
N GLY A 441 0.49 17.84 19.02
CA GLY A 441 0.01 18.36 20.31
C GLY A 441 -0.88 17.35 21.03
N ARG A 442 -1.78 16.70 20.29
CA ARG A 442 -2.60 15.59 20.80
C ARG A 442 -1.74 14.40 21.24
N GLY A 443 -0.72 14.06 20.47
CA GLY A 443 0.22 12.99 20.84
C GLY A 443 1.00 13.31 22.11
N PHE A 444 1.45 14.56 22.26
CA PHE A 444 2.16 15.01 23.45
C PHE A 444 1.26 14.97 24.70
N ASP A 445 0.04 15.51 24.60
CA ASP A 445 -0.93 15.49 25.69
C ASP A 445 -1.30 14.05 26.11
N GLN A 446 -1.69 13.23 25.15
CA GLN A 446 -2.08 11.84 25.39
C GLN A 446 -0.93 10.97 25.89
N GLY A 447 0.31 11.19 25.41
CA GLY A 447 1.50 10.54 25.96
C GLY A 447 1.74 10.90 27.43
N GLY A 448 1.47 12.16 27.80
CA GLY A 448 1.53 12.62 29.19
C GLY A 448 0.47 11.96 30.09
N ILE A 449 -0.78 11.91 29.62
CA ILE A 449 -1.88 11.26 30.35
C ILE A 449 -1.61 9.76 30.51
N ALA A 450 -1.20 9.08 29.43
CA ALA A 450 -0.88 7.66 29.46
C ALA A 450 0.24 7.34 30.46
N HIS A 451 1.25 8.20 30.56
CA HIS A 451 2.28 8.08 31.59
C HIS A 451 1.66 8.19 32.99
N ASP A 452 0.89 9.25 33.25
CA ASP A 452 0.38 9.54 34.59
C ASP A 452 -0.58 8.44 35.05
N LYS A 453 -1.44 7.94 34.17
CA LYS A 453 -2.29 6.77 34.41
C LYS A 453 -1.47 5.50 34.68
N SER A 454 -0.40 5.28 33.93
CA SER A 454 0.50 4.14 34.18
C SER A 454 1.18 4.22 35.54
N VAL A 455 1.55 5.42 36.01
CA VAL A 455 2.07 5.63 37.37
C VAL A 455 0.98 5.39 38.42
N GLU A 456 -0.23 5.95 38.20
CA GLU A 456 -1.39 5.79 39.08
C GLU A 456 -1.74 4.32 39.32
N PHE A 457 -1.71 3.50 38.27
CA PHE A 457 -1.93 2.05 38.36
C PHE A 457 -0.72 1.24 38.86
N GLY A 458 0.41 1.90 39.17
CA GLY A 458 1.62 1.24 39.64
C GLY A 458 2.29 0.36 38.58
N LEU A 459 2.18 0.69 37.29
CA LEU A 459 2.84 -0.10 36.25
C LEU A 459 4.36 0.05 36.35
N PRO A 460 5.14 -1.05 36.30
CA PRO A 460 6.60 -1.01 36.39
C PRO A 460 7.25 -0.16 35.30
N ALA A 461 8.38 0.48 35.62
CA ALA A 461 9.19 1.17 34.61
C ALA A 461 9.62 0.21 33.49
N GLY A 462 9.70 0.72 32.26
CA GLY A 462 9.97 -0.05 31.04
C GLY A 462 8.72 -0.63 30.38
N THR A 463 7.54 -0.55 31.00
CA THR A 463 6.27 -1.00 30.39
C THR A 463 6.04 -0.28 29.05
N CYS A 464 5.59 -1.03 28.05
CA CYS A 464 5.22 -0.52 26.73
C CYS A 464 3.72 -0.21 26.69
N ILE A 465 3.35 1.01 26.29
CA ILE A 465 1.96 1.45 26.16
C ILE A 465 1.58 1.52 24.68
N TYR A 466 0.53 0.81 24.26
CA TYR A 466 0.10 0.78 22.86
C TYR A 466 -0.89 1.90 22.56
N PHE A 467 -0.49 2.85 21.71
CA PHE A 467 -1.36 3.94 21.24
C PHE A 467 -2.03 3.55 19.93
N ALA A 468 -3.35 3.75 19.85
CA ALA A 468 -4.17 3.21 18.76
C ALA A 468 -4.40 4.18 17.60
N VAL A 469 -4.09 3.71 16.39
CA VAL A 469 -4.54 4.25 15.09
C VAL A 469 -5.56 3.27 14.53
N ASP A 470 -6.84 3.53 14.82
CA ASP A 470 -7.94 2.59 14.63
C ASP A 470 -8.83 2.97 13.44
N TYR A 471 -8.20 3.16 12.29
CA TYR A 471 -8.86 3.40 11.00
C TYR A 471 -7.94 3.05 9.83
N ASP A 472 -8.49 3.07 8.60
CA ASP A 472 -7.74 2.76 7.38
C ASP A 472 -6.85 3.94 6.92
N ALA A 473 -5.84 4.26 7.73
CA ALA A 473 -4.88 5.33 7.44
C ALA A 473 -4.09 5.03 6.15
N GLN A 474 -4.16 5.95 5.20
CA GLN A 474 -3.40 5.93 3.97
C GLN A 474 -1.94 6.37 4.20
N ASP A 475 -1.04 6.02 3.29
CA ASP A 475 0.40 6.33 3.46
C ASP A 475 0.69 7.83 3.63
N TRP A 476 -0.04 8.70 2.92
CA TRP A 476 0.11 10.15 3.06
C TRP A 476 -0.42 10.69 4.40
N GLU A 477 -1.43 10.04 4.98
CA GLU A 477 -1.96 10.38 6.32
C GLU A 477 -0.96 10.00 7.42
N ILE A 478 -0.19 8.92 7.18
CA ILE A 478 0.90 8.52 8.06
C ILE A 478 1.96 9.62 8.14
N ASP A 479 2.36 10.15 6.98
CA ASP A 479 3.32 11.26 6.88
C ASP A 479 2.81 12.53 7.55
N SER A 480 1.58 12.94 7.21
CA SER A 480 1.06 14.26 7.59
C SER A 480 0.60 14.36 9.05
N ASN A 481 0.16 13.26 9.66
CA ASN A 481 -0.55 13.30 10.95
C ASN A 481 -0.10 12.22 11.93
N ILE A 482 0.01 10.96 11.51
CA ILE A 482 0.31 9.85 12.43
C ILE A 482 1.74 9.93 12.95
N LEU A 483 2.74 10.13 12.09
CA LEU A 483 4.13 10.30 12.52
C LEU A 483 4.31 11.53 13.44
N PRO A 484 3.76 12.72 13.13
CA PRO A 484 3.72 13.82 14.08
C PRO A 484 3.12 13.47 15.44
N TYR A 485 1.98 12.77 15.47
CA TYR A 485 1.35 12.30 16.71
C TYR A 485 2.29 11.42 17.55
N PHE A 486 2.90 10.38 16.96
CA PHE A 486 3.81 9.51 17.69
C PHE A 486 5.11 10.21 18.11
N ASN A 487 5.56 11.23 17.38
CA ASN A 487 6.65 12.09 17.83
C ASN A 487 6.28 12.88 19.09
N GLY A 488 5.04 13.38 19.18
CA GLY A 488 4.49 13.98 20.39
C GLY A 488 4.47 13.00 21.56
N VAL A 489 3.94 11.79 21.34
CA VAL A 489 3.90 10.71 22.36
C VAL A 489 5.31 10.42 22.90
N ARG A 490 6.28 10.21 21.99
CA ARG A 490 7.67 9.96 22.36
C ARG A 490 8.25 11.10 23.19
N GLN A 491 8.01 12.35 22.81
CA GLN A 491 8.51 13.50 23.56
C GLN A 491 7.91 13.56 24.96
N ALA A 492 6.60 13.36 25.10
CA ALA A 492 5.91 13.41 26.39
C ALA A 492 6.45 12.36 27.36
N LEU A 493 6.60 11.11 26.89
CA LEU A 493 7.19 10.03 27.70
C LEU A 493 8.65 10.33 28.08
N SER A 494 9.42 10.90 27.15
CA SER A 494 10.81 11.29 27.41
C SER A 494 10.92 12.42 28.45
N GLN A 495 10.04 13.43 28.41
CA GLN A 495 10.04 14.53 29.38
C GLN A 495 9.65 14.06 30.79
N LYS A 496 8.87 12.99 30.90
CA LYS A 496 8.55 12.32 32.16
C LYS A 496 9.59 11.25 32.53
N GLY A 497 10.84 11.49 32.18
CA GLY A 497 12.00 10.67 32.57
C GLY A 497 12.17 9.37 31.78
N GLY A 498 11.42 9.16 30.69
CA GLY A 498 11.52 7.94 29.89
C GLY A 498 11.11 6.68 30.66
N ARG A 499 10.26 6.83 31.68
CA ARG A 499 9.83 5.72 32.55
C ARG A 499 9.10 4.61 31.79
N TYR A 500 8.35 4.96 30.75
CA TYR A 500 7.61 4.04 29.91
C TYR A 500 8.03 4.16 28.45
N THR A 501 7.84 3.09 27.68
CA THR A 501 8.00 3.09 26.22
C THR A 501 6.65 3.09 25.55
N PHE A 502 6.60 3.37 24.25
CA PHE A 502 5.36 3.29 23.48
C PHE A 502 5.45 2.22 22.38
N GLY A 503 4.32 1.60 22.14
CA GLY A 503 4.02 0.79 20.98
C GLY A 503 2.89 1.43 20.17
N VAL A 504 2.62 0.84 19.02
CA VAL A 504 1.58 1.30 18.10
C VAL A 504 0.58 0.19 17.86
N TYR A 505 -0.71 0.49 18.02
CA TYR A 505 -1.78 -0.32 17.44
C TYR A 505 -2.21 0.26 16.09
N GLY A 506 -2.31 -0.57 15.06
CA GLY A 506 -2.79 -0.14 13.74
C GLY A 506 -2.49 -1.14 12.62
N SER A 507 -2.76 -0.73 11.37
CA SER A 507 -2.50 -1.57 10.20
C SER A 507 -1.00 -1.90 10.06
N ARG A 508 -0.66 -2.93 9.28
CA ARG A 508 0.75 -3.33 9.06
C ARG A 508 1.61 -2.16 8.55
N ASN A 509 1.09 -1.32 7.66
CA ASN A 509 1.81 -0.12 7.18
C ASN A 509 2.04 0.90 8.31
N VAL A 510 0.98 1.26 9.06
CA VAL A 510 1.11 2.17 10.22
C VAL A 510 2.14 1.65 11.21
N CYS A 511 2.01 0.39 11.62
CA CYS A 511 2.95 -0.27 12.53
C CYS A 511 4.39 -0.22 12.02
N THR A 512 4.60 -0.52 10.73
CA THR A 512 5.93 -0.53 10.09
C THR A 512 6.55 0.88 10.06
N ARG A 513 5.81 1.87 9.56
CA ARG A 513 6.28 3.27 9.42
C ARG A 513 6.56 3.90 10.79
N VAL A 514 5.62 3.79 11.74
CA VAL A 514 5.79 4.35 13.09
C VAL A 514 6.97 3.68 13.83
N SER A 515 7.16 2.37 13.68
CA SER A 515 8.31 1.68 14.26
C SER A 515 9.63 2.14 13.65
N ALA A 516 9.68 2.36 12.33
CA ALA A 516 10.90 2.79 11.66
C ALA A 516 11.25 4.27 11.92
N GLU A 517 10.26 5.16 11.96
CA GLU A 517 10.48 6.61 11.90
C GLU A 517 10.21 7.33 13.23
N ALA A 518 9.25 6.85 14.01
CA ALA A 518 9.00 7.36 15.36
C ALA A 518 9.66 6.50 16.45
N GLN A 519 10.15 5.31 16.11
CA GLN A 519 10.83 4.36 17.01
C GLN A 519 9.89 3.70 18.03
N ALA A 520 8.67 3.33 17.62
CA ALA A 520 7.82 2.47 18.45
C ALA A 520 8.56 1.17 18.82
N ARG A 521 8.49 0.81 20.10
CA ARG A 521 9.18 -0.38 20.63
C ARG A 521 8.56 -1.66 20.08
N TRP A 522 7.23 -1.75 20.10
CA TRP A 522 6.46 -2.90 19.66
C TRP A 522 5.27 -2.50 18.80
N SER A 523 4.85 -3.42 17.93
CA SER A 523 3.65 -3.27 17.10
C SER A 523 2.53 -4.21 17.57
N PHE A 524 1.33 -3.67 17.72
CA PHE A 524 0.09 -4.42 17.88
C PHE A 524 -0.73 -4.28 16.59
N VAL A 525 -0.69 -5.30 15.74
CA VAL A 525 -1.26 -5.23 14.41
C VAL A 525 -2.78 -5.42 14.45
N SER A 526 -3.53 -4.53 13.79
CA SER A 526 -4.98 -4.66 13.57
C SER A 526 -5.28 -5.67 12.44
N GLY A 527 -4.88 -6.92 12.64
CA GLY A 527 -4.93 -7.97 11.63
C GLY A 527 -6.34 -8.31 11.15
N MET A 528 -7.35 -8.20 12.00
CA MET A 528 -8.75 -8.50 11.67
C MET A 528 -9.35 -7.49 10.70
N SER A 529 -8.78 -6.28 10.62
CA SER A 529 -9.13 -5.26 9.64
C SER A 529 -8.50 -5.55 8.28
N TRP A 530 -8.74 -6.75 7.74
CA TRP A 530 -8.16 -7.26 6.49
C TRP A 530 -8.53 -6.42 5.25
N GLY A 531 -9.58 -5.61 5.34
CA GLY A 531 -9.99 -4.68 4.30
C GLY A 531 -9.18 -3.38 4.24
N PHE A 532 -8.44 -3.04 5.31
CA PHE A 532 -7.64 -1.81 5.37
C PHE A 532 -6.52 -1.84 4.33
N SER A 533 -6.36 -0.73 3.63
CA SER A 533 -5.28 -0.50 2.67
C SER A 533 -3.89 -0.81 3.26
N GLY A 534 -3.62 -0.39 4.50
CA GLY A 534 -2.35 -0.64 5.19
C GLY A 534 -2.11 -2.10 5.60
N ASN A 535 -3.09 -2.99 5.41
CA ASN A 535 -2.96 -4.44 5.59
C ASN A 535 -2.83 -5.19 4.25
N LEU A 536 -3.05 -4.52 3.12
CA LEU A 536 -3.03 -5.10 1.77
C LEU A 536 -1.79 -4.64 1.03
N GLY A 537 -0.77 -5.50 0.96
CA GLY A 537 0.53 -5.16 0.35
C GLY A 537 1.69 -5.02 1.32
N PHE A 538 1.46 -5.28 2.62
CA PHE A 538 2.46 -5.09 3.66
C PHE A 538 2.68 -6.39 4.45
N PRO A 539 3.94 -6.82 4.66
CA PRO A 539 4.26 -7.96 5.51
C PRO A 539 4.06 -7.63 6.99
N LEU A 540 4.11 -8.65 7.87
CA LEU A 540 4.11 -8.43 9.31
C LEU A 540 5.34 -7.58 9.73
N PRO A 541 5.17 -6.53 10.58
CA PRO A 541 6.28 -5.70 11.06
C PRO A 541 7.32 -6.51 11.86
N LYS A 542 8.61 -6.17 11.74
CA LYS A 542 9.69 -6.87 12.48
C LYS A 542 9.43 -6.96 13.99
N ASN A 543 8.92 -5.89 14.58
CA ASN A 543 8.66 -5.77 16.01
C ASN A 543 7.20 -6.06 16.39
N TRP A 544 6.45 -6.84 15.60
CA TRP A 544 5.09 -7.23 15.99
C TRP A 544 5.14 -8.06 17.28
N SER A 545 4.32 -7.68 18.25
CA SER A 545 4.14 -8.36 19.52
C SER A 545 2.77 -9.02 19.59
N PHE A 546 1.76 -8.28 19.17
CA PHE A 546 0.39 -8.74 19.11
C PHE A 546 -0.16 -8.61 17.69
N ASN A 547 -1.03 -9.52 17.27
CA ASN A 547 -1.82 -9.41 16.05
C ASN A 547 -3.27 -9.76 16.36
N GLN A 548 -4.17 -8.78 16.31
CA GLN A 548 -5.60 -8.97 16.51
C GLN A 548 -6.19 -9.68 15.30
N ILE A 549 -6.79 -10.85 15.46
CA ILE A 549 -7.22 -11.68 14.32
C ILE A 549 -8.72 -11.88 14.22
N ARG A 550 -9.47 -11.70 15.33
CA ARG A 550 -10.91 -11.89 15.36
C ARG A 550 -11.53 -11.27 16.60
N GLU A 551 -12.66 -10.59 16.45
CA GLU A 551 -13.57 -10.26 17.56
C GLU A 551 -14.63 -11.37 17.69
N TYR A 552 -14.98 -11.74 18.92
CA TYR A 552 -16.08 -12.67 19.19
C TYR A 552 -16.71 -12.46 20.57
N THR A 553 -17.95 -12.92 20.72
CA THR A 553 -18.61 -12.99 22.03
C THR A 553 -18.03 -14.17 22.82
N PHE A 554 -17.19 -13.89 23.82
CA PHE A 554 -16.58 -14.92 24.66
C PHE A 554 -17.59 -15.54 25.63
N GLN A 555 -18.43 -14.69 26.23
CA GLN A 555 -19.58 -15.06 27.05
C GLN A 555 -20.72 -14.07 26.80
N PRO A 556 -21.99 -14.38 27.13
CA PRO A 556 -23.10 -13.43 26.95
C PRO A 556 -22.79 -12.07 27.56
N GLY A 557 -22.82 -11.02 26.73
CA GLY A 557 -22.50 -9.64 27.15
C GLY A 557 -21.01 -9.32 27.32
N TRP A 558 -20.10 -10.22 26.91
CA TRP A 558 -18.65 -10.02 26.97
C TRP A 558 -18.02 -10.29 25.60
N GLY A 559 -17.85 -9.20 24.83
CA GLY A 559 -17.03 -9.19 23.61
C GLY A 559 -15.55 -9.25 23.96
N LEU A 560 -14.79 -10.00 23.18
CA LEU A 560 -13.36 -10.21 23.35
C LEU A 560 -12.68 -10.22 21.99
N ASP A 561 -11.56 -9.51 21.91
CA ASP A 561 -10.69 -9.56 20.76
C ASP A 561 -9.61 -10.62 20.96
N HIS A 562 -9.48 -11.49 19.96
CA HIS A 562 -8.60 -12.65 19.95
C HIS A 562 -7.26 -12.24 19.32
N ASN A 563 -6.19 -12.23 20.12
CA ASN A 563 -4.89 -11.69 19.72
C ASN A 563 -3.81 -12.77 19.73
N ILE A 564 -3.08 -12.91 18.62
CA ILE A 564 -1.86 -13.72 18.62
C ILE A 564 -0.78 -12.95 19.37
N TRP A 565 -0.15 -13.57 20.35
CA TRP A 565 1.03 -13.04 21.02
C TRP A 565 2.28 -13.78 20.55
N ARG A 566 3.29 -13.01 20.14
CA ARG A 566 4.55 -13.57 19.64
C ARG A 566 5.46 -13.98 20.79
N GLU A 567 6.01 -15.17 20.73
CA GLU A 567 7.15 -15.55 21.57
C GLU A 567 8.30 -14.52 21.45
N ASP A 568 9.02 -14.32 22.55
CA ASP A 568 10.14 -13.36 22.66
C ASP A 568 9.80 -11.91 22.23
N SER A 569 8.53 -11.51 22.40
CA SER A 569 8.06 -10.14 22.21
C SER A 569 7.69 -9.48 23.54
N ASP A 570 6.78 -8.50 23.54
CA ASP A 570 6.40 -7.78 24.75
C ASP A 570 5.86 -8.74 25.81
N PRO A 571 6.51 -8.87 26.98
CA PRO A 571 6.01 -9.74 28.04
C PRO A 571 4.77 -9.18 28.76
N GLY A 572 4.39 -7.92 28.48
CA GLY A 572 3.46 -7.19 29.32
C GLY A 572 3.97 -7.09 30.77
N VAL A 573 3.03 -6.86 31.69
CA VAL A 573 3.28 -6.75 33.13
C VAL A 573 2.60 -7.89 33.87
N SER A 574 3.20 -8.33 34.97
CA SER A 574 2.66 -9.39 35.83
C SER A 574 2.56 -8.99 37.30
N ARG A 575 2.84 -7.72 37.60
CA ARG A 575 2.77 -7.13 38.95
C ARG A 575 2.68 -5.60 38.85
N VAL A 576 2.19 -4.99 39.92
CA VAL A 576 2.34 -3.55 40.17
C VAL A 576 3.56 -3.27 41.05
N VAL A 577 4.07 -2.05 41.00
CA VAL A 577 5.10 -1.51 41.91
C VAL A 577 4.49 -0.41 42.77
N SER A 578 4.88 -0.40 44.04
CA SER A 578 4.50 0.61 45.04
C SER A 578 5.29 1.89 44.87
#